data_AF-A0A7X1GRS4-F1
#
_entry.id   AF-A0A7X1GRS4-F1
#
_cell.length_a   1.000
_cell.length_b   1.000
_cell.length_c   1.000
_cell.angle_alpha   90.00
_cell.angle_beta   90.00
_cell.angle_gamma   90.00
#
_symmetry.space_group_name_H-M   'P 1'
#
loop_
_entity.id
_entity.type
_entity.pdbx_description
1 polymer ?
#
loop_
_entity_poly.entity_id
_entity_poly.type
_entity_poly.pdbx_seq_one_letter_code
_entity_poly.pdbx_strand_id
1 'polypeptide(L)'
;MKRVMLVMLIMAILASAVYVSADPMEELIQSLGDEYEALIPAPNSSVGTDYPTRQAALGSLYTARSMGLIYQQNQEMLSRQGELADKYDEIIDQNREIIRLLTIISERIEPVSDEPPGTPGSEYPDQ
;
A
#
# COMPACT_ATOMS: atom_id res chain seq x y z
N MET A 1 18.59 3.39 33.13
CA MET A 1 18.97 4.33 32.04
C MET A 1 18.80 3.73 30.65
N LYS A 2 19.46 2.61 30.30
CA LYS A 2 19.35 1.98 28.96
C LYS A 2 17.92 1.66 28.49
N ARG A 3 17.06 1.13 29.38
CA ARG A 3 15.63 0.86 29.05
C ARG A 3 14.80 2.12 28.81
N VAL A 4 15.07 3.18 29.56
CA VAL A 4 14.38 4.49 29.41
C VAL A 4 14.80 5.17 28.10
N MET A 5 16.08 5.08 27.76
CA MET A 5 16.62 5.61 26.51
C MET A 5 16.06 4.87 25.28
N LEU A 6 15.86 3.56 25.38
CA LEU A 6 15.28 2.74 24.31
C LEU A 6 13.78 3.07 24.09
N VAL A 7 13.03 3.26 25.17
CA VAL A 7 11.61 3.71 25.09
C VAL A 7 11.49 5.10 24.50
N MET A 8 12.36 6.05 24.87
CA MET A 8 12.39 7.38 24.26
C MET A 8 12.72 7.34 22.77
N LEU A 9 13.63 6.45 22.34
CA LEU A 9 13.96 6.28 20.93
C LEU A 9 12.79 5.72 20.12
N ILE A 10 12.07 4.74 20.66
CA ILE A 10 10.84 4.20 20.05
C ILE A 10 9.76 5.28 19.95
N MET A 11 9.56 6.08 21.00
CA MET A 11 8.58 7.19 20.99
C MET A 11 8.98 8.30 20.02
N ALA A 12 10.28 8.59 19.85
CA ALA A 12 10.76 9.55 18.86
C ALA A 12 10.54 9.07 17.42
N ILE A 13 10.78 7.78 17.15
CA ILE A 13 10.52 7.15 15.86
C ILE A 13 9.01 7.14 15.56
N LEU A 14 8.18 6.77 16.55
CA LEU A 14 6.72 6.82 16.42
C LEU A 14 6.22 8.25 16.23
N ALA A 15 6.76 9.24 16.93
CA ALA A 15 6.40 10.65 16.75
C ALA A 15 6.78 11.18 15.36
N SER A 16 7.89 10.71 14.77
CA SER A 16 8.27 11.05 13.41
C SER A 16 7.41 10.37 12.33
N ALA A 17 6.74 9.26 12.66
CA ALA A 17 5.82 8.56 11.76
C ALA A 17 4.43 9.24 11.68
N VAL A 18 4.14 10.19 12.57
CA VAL A 18 2.87 10.96 12.59
C VAL A 18 3.05 12.32 11.89
N TYR A 19 3.90 12.41 10.87
CA TYR A 19 3.72 13.46 9.87
C TYR A 19 2.47 13.12 9.09
N VAL A 20 1.36 13.71 9.50
CA VAL A 20 0.09 13.74 8.78
C VAL A 20 0.40 14.28 7.38
N SER A 21 0.48 13.39 6.40
CA SER A 21 0.47 13.75 5.00
C SER A 21 -0.91 14.31 4.71
N ALA A 22 -1.05 15.63 4.72
CA ALA A 22 -2.26 16.27 4.22
C ALA A 22 -2.47 15.80 2.77
N ASP A 23 -3.67 15.31 2.46
CA ASP A 23 -4.01 14.92 1.09
C ASP A 23 -4.01 16.21 0.24
N PRO A 24 -3.18 16.32 -0.82
CA PRO A 24 -3.12 17.51 -1.66
C PRO A 24 -4.48 17.84 -2.30
N MET A 25 -5.38 16.87 -2.44
CA MET A 25 -6.74 17.12 -2.92
C MET A 25 -7.62 17.79 -1.86
N GLU A 26 -7.47 17.41 -0.59
CA GLU A 26 -8.23 18.00 0.51
C GLU A 26 -7.83 19.45 0.75
N GLU A 27 -6.52 19.74 0.71
CA GLU A 27 -6.00 21.11 0.78
C GLU A 27 -6.55 21.98 -0.36
N LEU A 28 -6.60 21.43 -1.59
CA LEU A 28 -7.13 22.12 -2.76
C LEU A 28 -8.64 22.43 -2.61
N ILE A 29 -9.41 21.51 -2.04
CA ILE A 29 -10.85 21.72 -1.81
C ILE A 29 -11.08 22.79 -0.74
N GLN A 30 -10.31 22.74 0.35
CA GLN A 30 -10.40 23.75 1.42
C GLN A 30 -10.05 25.14 0.88
N SER A 31 -8.97 25.28 0.12
CA SER A 31 -8.59 26.57 -0.45
C SER A 31 -9.59 27.11 -1.47
N LEU A 32 -10.22 26.23 -2.27
CA LEU A 32 -11.35 26.62 -3.13
C LEU A 32 -12.50 27.18 -2.30
N GLY A 33 -12.88 26.50 -1.21
CA GLY A 33 -13.97 26.93 -0.34
C GLY A 33 -13.73 28.32 0.25
N ASP A 34 -12.52 28.53 0.79
CA ASP A 34 -12.11 29.80 1.38
C ASP A 34 -12.10 30.94 0.35
N GLU A 35 -11.52 30.71 -0.83
CA GLU A 35 -11.48 31.70 -1.91
C GLU A 35 -12.87 31.98 -2.50
N TYR A 36 -13.74 30.96 -2.55
CA TYR A 36 -15.10 31.09 -3.05
C TYR A 36 -15.98 31.93 -2.13
N GLU A 37 -15.90 31.70 -0.82
CA GLU A 37 -16.64 32.45 0.20
C GLU A 37 -16.13 33.90 0.28
N ALA A 38 -14.81 34.11 0.15
CA ALA A 38 -14.21 35.44 0.13
C ALA A 38 -14.68 36.34 -1.03
N LEU A 39 -15.19 35.74 -2.11
CA LEU A 39 -15.76 36.49 -3.24
C LEU A 39 -17.17 37.03 -2.96
N ILE A 40 -17.89 36.52 -1.96
CA ILE A 40 -19.27 36.92 -1.68
C ILE A 40 -19.27 38.34 -1.06
N PRO A 41 -19.88 39.33 -1.73
CA PRO A 41 -19.93 40.69 -1.20
C PRO A 41 -20.91 40.79 -0.03
N ALA A 42 -20.69 41.78 0.84
CA ALA A 42 -21.60 42.04 1.96
C ALA A 42 -23.04 42.33 1.47
N PRO A 43 -24.07 41.96 2.25
CA PRO A 43 -25.47 42.24 1.90
C PRO A 43 -25.68 43.73 1.61
N ASN A 44 -26.35 44.04 0.50
CA ASN A 44 -26.60 45.41 0.01
C ASN A 44 -25.35 46.18 -0.47
N SER A 45 -24.24 45.50 -0.72
CA SER A 45 -23.08 46.09 -1.41
C SER A 45 -23.38 46.29 -2.90
N SER A 46 -23.11 47.50 -3.41
CA SER A 46 -23.11 47.79 -4.85
C SER A 46 -21.76 47.48 -5.52
N VAL A 47 -20.75 47.14 -4.73
CA VAL A 47 -19.40 46.80 -5.18
C VAL A 47 -19.26 45.28 -5.28
N GLY A 48 -18.64 44.79 -6.36
CA GLY A 48 -18.34 43.36 -6.55
C GLY A 48 -19.51 42.53 -7.11
N THR A 49 -20.41 43.14 -7.88
CA THR A 49 -21.56 42.43 -8.50
C THR A 49 -21.16 41.37 -9.52
N ASP A 50 -19.91 41.41 -10.00
CA ASP A 50 -19.31 40.44 -10.91
C ASP A 50 -18.78 39.17 -10.21
N TYR A 51 -18.96 39.06 -8.89
CA TYR A 51 -18.52 37.90 -8.11
C TYR A 51 -18.99 36.53 -8.66
N PRO A 52 -20.19 36.35 -9.26
CA PRO A 52 -20.61 35.05 -9.78
C PRO A 52 -19.75 34.61 -10.96
N THR A 53 -19.34 35.55 -11.82
CA THR A 53 -18.44 35.27 -12.94
C THR A 53 -17.05 34.90 -12.43
N ARG A 54 -16.56 35.58 -11.38
CA ARG A 54 -15.29 35.22 -10.73
C ARG A 54 -15.35 33.86 -10.06
N GLN A 55 -16.45 33.53 -9.39
CA GLN A 55 -16.68 32.21 -8.79
C GLN A 55 -16.69 31.10 -9.85
N ALA A 56 -17.32 31.33 -11.00
CA ALA A 56 -17.29 30.37 -12.11
C ALA A 56 -15.86 30.18 -12.66
N ALA A 57 -15.11 31.26 -12.83
CA ALA A 57 -13.71 31.21 -13.26
C ALA A 57 -12.85 30.46 -12.24
N LEU A 58 -13.02 30.75 -10.94
CA LEU A 58 -12.35 30.09 -9.84
C LEU A 58 -12.61 28.57 -9.86
N GLY A 59 -13.88 28.17 -9.96
CA GLY A 59 -14.26 26.77 -10.07
C GLY A 59 -13.62 26.06 -11.27
N SER A 60 -13.53 26.72 -12.43
CA SER A 60 -12.86 26.16 -13.61
C SER A 60 -11.35 25.97 -13.40
N LEU A 61 -10.68 26.93 -12.75
CA LEU A 61 -9.25 26.88 -12.48
C LEU A 61 -8.92 25.74 -11.50
N TYR A 62 -9.72 25.62 -10.45
CA TYR A 62 -9.59 24.56 -9.46
C TYR A 62 -9.92 23.18 -10.03
N THR A 63 -10.87 23.09 -10.98
CA THR A 63 -11.14 21.85 -11.73
C THR A 63 -9.94 21.44 -12.58
N ALA A 64 -9.27 22.39 -13.25
CA ALA A 64 -8.06 22.08 -13.99
C ALA A 64 -6.92 21.62 -13.06
N ARG A 65 -6.79 22.24 -11.89
CA ARG A 65 -5.78 21.88 -10.88
C ARG A 65 -6.03 20.50 -10.27
N SER A 66 -7.29 20.16 -9.96
CA SER A 66 -7.65 18.82 -9.47
C SER A 66 -7.38 17.74 -10.50
N MET A 67 -7.67 18.00 -11.79
CA MET A 67 -7.28 17.11 -12.88
C MET A 67 -5.76 16.90 -12.96
N GLY A 68 -4.97 17.95 -12.76
CA GLY A 68 -3.51 17.84 -12.70
C GLY A 68 -3.02 16.93 -11.57
N LEU A 69 -3.59 17.08 -10.36
CA LEU A 69 -3.26 16.22 -9.22
C LEU A 69 -3.66 14.75 -9.47
N ILE A 70 -4.85 14.51 -10.00
CA ILE A 70 -5.33 13.16 -10.34
C ILE A 70 -4.41 12.52 -11.39
N TYR A 71 -4.01 13.27 -12.41
CA TYR A 71 -3.08 12.78 -13.42
C TYR A 71 -1.74 12.36 -12.80
N GLN A 72 -1.18 13.19 -11.92
CA GLN A 72 0.07 12.89 -11.22
C GLN A 72 -0.06 11.63 -10.35
N GLN A 73 -1.15 11.53 -9.57
CA GLN A 73 -1.42 10.34 -8.73
C GLN A 73 -1.56 9.07 -9.57
N ASN A 74 -2.24 9.14 -10.72
CA ASN A 74 -2.37 8.02 -11.63
C ASN A 74 -1.01 7.57 -12.20
N GLN A 75 -0.14 8.52 -12.52
CA GLN A 75 1.20 8.22 -13.04
C GLN A 75 2.07 7.52 -11.99
N GLU A 76 2.01 7.98 -10.74
CA GLU A 76 2.70 7.32 -9.62
C GLU A 76 2.15 5.91 -9.38
N MET A 77 0.83 5.73 -9.42
CA MET A 77 0.19 4.43 -9.26
C MET A 77 0.65 3.45 -10.35
N LEU A 78 0.71 3.88 -11.61
CA LEU A 78 1.21 3.06 -12.72
C LEU A 78 2.67 2.66 -12.53
N SER A 79 3.52 3.58 -12.07
CA SER A 79 4.91 3.27 -11.75
C SER A 79 5.02 2.19 -10.67
N ARG A 80 4.25 2.33 -9.59
CA ARG A 80 4.22 1.33 -8.50
C ARG A 80 3.70 -0.03 -8.97
N GLN A 81 2.73 -0.05 -9.89
CA GLN A 81 2.26 -1.30 -10.47
C GLN A 81 3.34 -2.00 -11.29
N GLY A 82 4.16 -1.24 -12.05
CA GLY A 82 5.32 -1.78 -12.76
C GLY A 82 6.32 -2.42 -11.79
N GLU A 83 6.73 -1.70 -10.75
CA GLU A 83 7.63 -2.23 -9.71
C GLU A 83 7.07 -3.48 -9.02
N LEU A 84 5.75 -3.53 -8.81
CA LEU A 84 5.10 -4.67 -8.20
C LEU A 84 5.09 -5.88 -9.15
N ALA A 85 4.89 -5.66 -10.45
CA ALA A 85 4.97 -6.72 -11.46
C ALA A 85 6.38 -7.34 -11.50
N ASP A 86 7.42 -6.52 -11.51
CA ASP A 86 8.81 -7.00 -11.50
C ASP A 86 9.10 -7.86 -10.25
N LYS A 87 8.59 -7.46 -9.09
CA LYS A 87 8.72 -8.25 -7.85
C LYS A 87 7.97 -9.58 -7.93
N TYR A 88 6.81 -9.61 -8.57
CA TYR A 88 6.07 -10.85 -8.76
C TYR A 88 6.80 -11.80 -9.71
N ASP A 89 7.41 -11.29 -10.78
CA ASP A 89 8.25 -12.09 -11.67
C ASP A 89 9.44 -12.72 -10.90
N GLU A 90 10.11 -11.95 -10.04
CA GLU A 90 11.17 -12.48 -9.18
C GLU A 90 10.66 -13.60 -8.26
N ILE A 91 9.49 -13.41 -7.63
CA ILE A 91 8.86 -14.44 -6.78
C ILE A 91 8.51 -15.70 -7.58
N ILE A 92 8.02 -15.54 -8.81
CA ILE A 92 7.71 -16.68 -9.70
C ILE A 92 8.97 -17.48 -9.99
N ASP A 93 10.08 -16.82 -10.32
CA ASP A 93 11.35 -17.48 -10.60
C ASP A 93 11.93 -18.16 -9.37
N GLN A 94 11.85 -17.52 -8.20
CA GLN A 94 12.20 -18.16 -6.92
C GLN A 94 11.36 -19.41 -6.66
N ASN A 95 10.05 -19.34 -6.87
CA ASN A 95 9.15 -20.48 -6.70
C ASN A 95 9.45 -21.63 -7.67
N ARG A 96 9.81 -21.34 -8.92
CA ARG A 96 10.26 -22.35 -9.89
C ARG A 96 11.49 -23.09 -9.40
N GLU A 97 12.47 -22.37 -8.86
CA GLU A 97 13.69 -23.00 -8.34
C GLU A 97 13.41 -23.84 -7.08
N ILE A 98 12.54 -23.36 -6.18
CA ILE A 98 12.09 -24.15 -5.03
C ILE A 98 11.45 -25.47 -5.48
N ILE A 99 10.55 -25.43 -6.46
CA ILE A 99 9.92 -26.64 -7.01
C ILE A 99 10.99 -27.58 -7.56
N ARG A 100 11.93 -27.07 -8.36
CA ARG A 100 13.04 -27.89 -8.90
C ARG A 100 13.84 -28.56 -7.79
N LEU A 101 14.21 -27.82 -6.74
CA LEU A 101 14.97 -28.37 -5.61
C LEU A 101 14.16 -29.45 -4.88
N LEU A 102 12.87 -29.22 -4.64
CA LEU A 102 11.98 -30.20 -4.02
C LEU A 102 11.83 -31.47 -4.87
N THR A 103 11.74 -31.35 -6.19
CA THR A 103 11.73 -32.50 -7.11
C THR A 103 13.02 -33.32 -6.99
N ILE A 104 14.19 -32.67 -7.02
CA ILE A 104 15.48 -33.37 -6.87
C ILE A 104 15.57 -34.09 -5.52
N ILE A 105 15.11 -33.46 -4.45
CA ILE A 105 15.07 -34.07 -3.12
C ILE A 105 14.16 -35.30 -3.13
N SER A 106 12.95 -35.16 -3.70
CA SER A 106 11.97 -36.25 -3.80
C SER A 106 12.50 -37.44 -4.61
N GLU A 107 13.28 -37.20 -5.67
CA GLU A 107 13.87 -38.25 -6.50
C GLU A 107 15.06 -38.96 -5.83
N ARG A 108 15.73 -38.29 -4.89
CA ARG A 108 16.88 -38.84 -4.14
C ARG A 108 16.49 -39.56 -2.85
N ILE A 109 15.26 -39.39 -2.37
CA ILE A 109 14.71 -40.18 -1.28
C ILE A 109 14.34 -41.55 -1.89
N GLU A 110 15.13 -42.59 -1.62
CA GLU A 110 14.75 -43.97 -1.93
C GLU A 110 13.37 -44.26 -1.32
N PRO A 111 12.50 -45.01 -2.02
CA PRO A 111 11.26 -45.45 -1.41
C PRO A 111 11.62 -46.25 -0.16
N VAL A 112 11.19 -45.75 1.00
CA VAL A 112 11.19 -46.56 2.23
C VAL A 112 10.41 -47.81 1.86
N SER A 113 11.08 -48.96 1.85
CA SER A 113 10.43 -50.23 1.59
C SER A 113 9.29 -50.40 2.61
N ASP A 114 8.06 -50.41 2.12
CA ASP A 114 6.85 -50.75 2.89
C ASP A 114 6.85 -52.25 3.22
N GLU A 115 7.94 -52.80 3.75
CA GLU A 115 7.86 -54.05 4.49
C GLU A 115 7.43 -53.70 5.91
N PRO A 116 6.19 -54.03 6.32
CA PRO A 116 5.81 -53.87 7.72
C PRO A 116 6.78 -54.71 8.56
N PRO A 117 7.28 -54.17 9.69
CA PRO A 117 8.19 -54.93 10.54
C PRO A 117 7.50 -56.24 10.92
N GLY A 118 8.06 -57.36 10.46
CA GLY A 118 7.57 -58.69 10.80
C GLY A 118 7.43 -58.78 12.32
N THR A 119 6.23 -59.07 12.79
CA THR A 119 5.91 -59.17 14.21
C THR A 119 6.84 -60.22 14.84
N PRO A 120 7.73 -59.85 15.78
CA PRO A 120 8.54 -60.83 16.46
C PRO A 120 7.63 -61.61 17.42
N GLY A 121 7.44 -62.90 17.17
CA GLY A 121 6.92 -63.83 18.18
C GLY A 121 5.48 -64.29 18.01
N SER A 122 5.12 -64.89 16.87
CA SER A 122 4.04 -65.90 16.85
C SER A 122 4.62 -67.28 16.57
N GLU A 123 5.42 -67.79 17.50
CA GLU A 123 5.51 -69.24 17.69
C GLU A 123 4.17 -69.68 18.27
N TYR A 124 3.27 -70.16 17.41
CA TYR A 124 2.25 -71.09 17.86
C TYR A 124 2.95 -72.43 18.09
N PRO A 125 2.84 -73.06 19.28
CA PRO A 125 3.21 -74.45 19.39
C PRO A 125 2.14 -75.26 18.66
N ASP A 126 2.53 -75.83 17.52
CA ASP A 126 1.84 -76.96 16.92
C ASP A 126 1.85 -78.13 17.92
N GLN A 127 0.64 -78.59 18.25
CA GLN A 127 0.24 -79.92 18.75
C GLN A 127 0.94 -80.52 19.98
#